data_AF-A0A937JB18-F1
#
_entry.id   AF-A0A937JB18-F1
#
_cell.length_a   1.000
_cell.length_b   1.000
_cell.length_c   1.000
_cell.angle_alpha   90.00
_cell.angle_beta   90.00
_cell.angle_gamma   90.00
#
_symmetry.space_group_name_H-M   'P 1'
#
loop_
_entity.id
_entity.type
_entity.pdbx_description
1 polymer ?
#
loop_
_entity_poly.entity_id
_entity_poly.type
_entity_poly.pdbx_seq_one_letter_code
_entity_poly.pdbx_strand_id
1 'polypeptide(L)'
;MKKLNKFIIERFPTLWNVRFVYVVPALLLAHLMFFLMGRASVDLEGLKEYYRIDEAYFESGAILFGILISVLVFVMWLLFYLRNNPLKKFYPHSSWKLLLEYGMVLLICLLNVSFAISYSVGQHSKAGSLFSKEDLTELKTALRDVAPYTVPYKGQFDEDQYCYEMFGYNSMKEPALSAEEYTGPDSLETAGIYNLKDSLCCGDVRYSYYYFCSFPYTENNVELRECITRHQSMLLRKDRESITRIVNRYAALQEKYNVNPKMDAQKVLARVFAQPGFEFDDEKIEFEASGYDPMERLVSNQEKFQDSGNDFRVLWLVHLYIAILFSVFIFSFRLTDIRSWLISVVGLGILGILITVFNIVAGIRDEGFAGMYLLVMLGIAVTAFVGSFVKMNKMLYGAFLNAALWNSVWILLLLVLVSNERYMDSDKGTYIGFASLGLGLLQIIVYILRARAFRAKPEE
;
A
#
# COMPACT_ATOMS: atom_id res chain seq x y z
N MET A 1 -19.04 -31.84 21.72
CA MET A 1 -17.68 -31.47 22.18
C MET A 1 -16.82 -32.65 22.65
N LYS A 2 -17.23 -33.48 23.64
CA LYS A 2 -16.37 -34.57 24.16
C LYS A 2 -15.86 -35.58 23.11
N LYS A 3 -16.71 -36.01 22.15
CA LYS A 3 -16.30 -36.95 21.08
C LYS A 3 -15.30 -36.33 20.09
N LEU A 4 -15.53 -35.08 19.66
CA LEU A 4 -14.62 -34.35 18.77
C LEU A 4 -13.26 -34.11 19.43
N ASN A 5 -13.24 -33.68 20.69
CA ASN A 5 -12.00 -33.45 21.43
C ASN A 5 -11.19 -34.74 21.53
N LYS A 6 -11.84 -35.86 21.89
CA LYS A 6 -11.20 -37.17 21.95
C LYS A 6 -10.59 -37.56 20.60
N PHE A 7 -11.36 -37.42 19.51
CA PHE A 7 -10.89 -37.71 18.15
C PHE A 7 -9.66 -36.88 17.75
N ILE A 8 -9.67 -35.57 17.98
CA ILE A 8 -8.55 -34.68 17.61
C ILE A 8 -7.32 -34.99 18.46
N ILE A 9 -7.47 -35.24 19.76
CA ILE A 9 -6.34 -35.60 20.64
C ILE A 9 -5.68 -36.90 20.17
N GLU A 10 -6.47 -37.91 19.82
CA GLU A 10 -5.96 -39.24 19.46
C GLU A 10 -5.31 -39.26 18.07
N ARG A 11 -5.85 -38.51 17.09
CA ARG A 11 -5.38 -38.56 15.69
C ARG A 11 -4.53 -37.37 15.27
N PHE A 12 -4.77 -36.18 15.83
CA PHE A 12 -4.15 -34.92 15.43
C PHE A 12 -3.68 -34.10 16.65
N PRO A 13 -2.77 -34.65 17.49
CA PRO A 13 -2.36 -34.02 18.74
C PRO A 13 -1.73 -32.63 18.55
N THR A 14 -1.04 -32.38 17.43
CA THR A 14 -0.45 -31.06 17.16
C THR A 14 -1.54 -30.00 16.91
N LEU A 15 -2.62 -30.34 16.19
CA LEU A 15 -3.76 -29.42 15.99
C LEU A 15 -4.42 -29.08 17.32
N TRP A 16 -4.56 -30.09 18.20
CA TRP A 16 -5.12 -29.91 19.54
C TRP A 16 -4.25 -29.00 20.42
N ASN A 17 -2.94 -29.21 20.42
CA ASN A 17 -2.00 -28.46 21.26
C ASN A 17 -1.98 -26.98 20.90
N VAL A 18 -2.03 -26.65 19.60
CA VAL A 18 -2.11 -25.26 19.12
C VAL A 18 -3.52 -24.68 19.25
N ARG A 19 -4.53 -25.50 19.56
CA ARG A 19 -5.96 -25.13 19.53
C ARG A 19 -6.44 -24.66 18.16
N PHE A 20 -5.77 -25.13 17.11
CA PHE A 20 -5.95 -24.70 15.73
C PHE A 20 -7.41 -24.81 15.25
N VAL A 21 -8.07 -25.93 15.59
CA VAL A 21 -9.46 -26.23 15.19
C VAL A 21 -10.48 -25.25 15.78
N TYR A 22 -10.13 -24.51 16.83
CA TYR A 22 -11.03 -23.50 17.43
C TYR A 22 -10.66 -22.09 17.00
N VAL A 23 -9.37 -21.78 17.00
CA VAL A 23 -8.87 -20.42 16.77
C VAL A 23 -9.02 -20.02 15.31
N VAL A 24 -8.69 -20.91 14.38
CA VAL A 24 -8.75 -20.59 12.94
C VAL A 24 -10.18 -20.30 12.49
N PRO A 25 -11.21 -21.14 12.79
CA PRO A 25 -12.58 -20.80 12.43
C PRO A 25 -13.07 -19.48 13.06
N ALA A 26 -12.69 -19.18 14.30
CA ALA A 26 -13.03 -17.91 14.94
C ALA A 26 -12.41 -16.71 14.22
N LEU A 27 -11.13 -16.82 13.81
CA LEU A 27 -10.45 -15.80 13.02
C LEU A 27 -11.07 -15.65 11.62
N LEU A 28 -11.44 -16.75 10.95
CA LEU A 28 -12.12 -16.70 9.66
C LEU A 28 -13.50 -16.04 9.76
N LEU A 29 -14.23 -16.27 10.85
CA LEU A 29 -15.49 -15.56 11.12
C LEU A 29 -15.25 -14.06 11.32
N ALA A 30 -14.19 -13.67 12.04
CA ALA A 30 -13.80 -12.27 12.17
C ALA A 30 -13.44 -11.66 10.80
N HIS A 31 -12.67 -12.35 9.96
CA HIS A 31 -12.38 -11.90 8.59
C HIS A 31 -13.63 -11.69 7.75
N LEU A 32 -14.61 -12.62 7.83
CA LEU A 32 -15.89 -12.45 7.14
C LEU A 32 -16.62 -11.20 7.64
N MET A 33 -16.63 -10.95 8.95
CA MET A 33 -17.22 -9.74 9.51
C MET A 33 -16.51 -8.47 9.00
N PHE A 34 -15.17 -8.43 8.99
CA PHE A 34 -14.41 -7.29 8.46
C PHE A 34 -14.66 -7.07 6.96
N PHE A 35 -14.77 -8.14 6.18
CA PHE A 35 -15.16 -8.07 4.78
C PHE A 35 -16.55 -7.44 4.59
N LEU A 36 -17.53 -7.85 5.39
CA LEU A 36 -18.88 -7.27 5.34
C LEU A 36 -18.88 -5.80 5.78
N MET A 37 -18.10 -5.44 6.80
CA MET A 37 -17.92 -4.05 7.23
C MET A 37 -17.31 -3.19 6.11
N GLY A 38 -16.27 -3.68 5.43
CA GLY A 38 -15.66 -2.96 4.30
C GLY A 38 -16.60 -2.85 3.10
N ARG A 39 -17.45 -3.86 2.84
CA ARG A 39 -18.52 -3.72 1.84
C ARG A 39 -19.57 -2.70 2.24
N ALA A 40 -19.88 -2.58 3.53
CA ALA A 40 -20.89 -1.65 4.02
C ALA A 40 -20.39 -0.21 4.10
N SER A 41 -19.07 0.00 4.14
CA SER A 41 -18.46 1.34 4.24
C SER A 41 -18.33 2.08 2.90
N VAL A 42 -18.67 1.44 1.78
CA VAL A 42 -18.59 2.05 0.45
C VAL A 42 -19.98 2.19 -0.14
N ASP A 43 -20.36 3.42 -0.43
CA ASP A 43 -21.57 3.78 -1.15
C ASP A 43 -21.29 4.91 -2.15
N LEU A 44 -22.31 5.24 -2.95
CA LEU A 44 -22.15 6.24 -4.00
C LEU A 44 -21.90 7.64 -3.43
N GLU A 45 -22.47 7.96 -2.26
CA GLU A 45 -22.28 9.26 -1.62
C GLU A 45 -20.85 9.42 -1.10
N GLY A 46 -20.33 8.41 -0.40
CA GLY A 46 -18.96 8.41 0.10
C GLY A 46 -17.92 8.50 -1.02
N LEU A 47 -18.16 7.88 -2.18
CA LEU A 47 -17.29 7.99 -3.35
C LEU A 47 -17.26 9.40 -3.96
N LYS A 48 -18.32 10.19 -3.80
CA LYS A 48 -18.40 11.58 -4.27
C LYS A 48 -17.79 12.55 -3.25
N GLU A 49 -17.94 12.27 -1.96
CA GLU A 49 -17.54 13.20 -0.89
C GLU A 49 -16.07 13.08 -0.49
N TYR A 50 -15.55 11.86 -0.28
CA TYR A 50 -14.23 11.64 0.33
C TYR A 50 -13.13 11.43 -0.70
N TYR A 51 -11.95 12.00 -0.48
CA TYR A 51 -10.82 11.92 -1.43
C TYR A 51 -10.00 10.62 -1.33
N ARG A 52 -10.03 9.93 -0.17
CA ARG A 52 -9.24 8.73 0.14
C ARG A 52 -10.07 7.69 0.88
N ILE A 53 -11.11 7.20 0.22
CA ILE A 53 -12.00 6.17 0.78
C ILE A 53 -11.27 4.83 1.02
N ASP A 54 -10.13 4.60 0.36
CA ASP A 54 -9.20 3.50 0.60
C ASP A 54 -8.51 3.57 1.98
N GLU A 55 -8.42 4.76 2.60
CA GLU A 55 -7.94 4.93 3.97
C GLU A 55 -9.03 4.77 5.04
N ALA A 56 -10.28 4.58 4.64
CA ALA A 56 -11.40 4.53 5.57
C ALA A 56 -11.24 3.47 6.67
N TYR A 57 -10.47 2.40 6.44
CA TYR A 57 -10.14 1.45 7.52
C TYR A 57 -9.37 2.10 8.68
N PHE A 58 -8.37 2.92 8.35
CA PHE A 58 -7.46 3.56 9.31
C PHE A 58 -8.08 4.80 9.95
N GLU A 59 -8.96 5.49 9.23
CA GLU A 59 -9.66 6.68 9.73
C GLU A 59 -10.96 6.36 10.48
N SER A 60 -11.54 5.17 10.26
CA SER A 60 -12.75 4.74 10.97
C SER A 60 -12.46 4.02 12.28
N GLY A 61 -13.50 3.83 13.10
CA GLY A 61 -13.42 2.97 14.29
C GLY A 61 -13.13 1.48 13.98
N ALA A 62 -13.10 1.07 12.71
CA ALA A 62 -12.85 -0.32 12.32
C ALA A 62 -11.45 -0.79 12.70
N ILE A 63 -10.43 0.07 12.63
CA ILE A 63 -9.07 -0.28 13.09
C ILE A 63 -9.03 -0.57 14.58
N LEU A 64 -9.63 0.30 15.42
CA LEU A 64 -9.66 0.12 16.86
C LEU A 64 -10.41 -1.16 17.24
N PHE A 65 -11.53 -1.42 16.57
CA PHE A 65 -12.29 -2.66 16.75
C PHE A 65 -11.49 -3.90 16.32
N GLY A 66 -10.74 -3.81 15.21
CA GLY A 66 -9.83 -4.86 14.75
C GLY A 66 -8.71 -5.15 15.73
N ILE A 67 -8.05 -4.12 16.24
CA ILE A 67 -7.01 -4.25 17.28
C ILE A 67 -7.59 -4.89 18.53
N LEU A 68 -8.77 -4.46 18.98
CA LEU A 68 -9.43 -5.03 20.16
C LEU A 68 -9.71 -6.54 19.98
N ILE A 69 -10.33 -6.94 18.87
CA ILE A 69 -10.60 -8.35 18.57
C ILE A 69 -9.29 -9.14 18.46
N SER A 70 -8.30 -8.56 17.77
CA SER A 70 -6.98 -9.16 17.59
C SER A 70 -6.36 -9.49 18.94
N VAL A 71 -6.25 -8.51 19.85
CA VAL A 71 -5.71 -8.67 21.21
C VAL A 71 -6.51 -9.68 22.02
N LEU A 72 -7.85 -9.63 22.00
CA LEU A 72 -8.68 -10.55 22.78
C LEU A 72 -8.50 -12.00 22.33
N VAL A 73 -8.60 -12.26 21.02
CA VAL A 73 -8.40 -13.61 20.46
C VAL A 73 -6.98 -14.09 20.73
N PHE A 74 -5.99 -13.21 20.55
CA PHE A 74 -4.58 -13.53 20.74
C PHE A 74 -4.25 -13.87 22.19
N VAL A 75 -4.68 -13.06 23.16
CA VAL A 75 -4.47 -13.31 24.59
C VAL A 75 -5.15 -14.61 25.02
N MET A 76 -6.42 -14.80 24.66
CA MET A 76 -7.14 -16.03 24.98
C MET A 76 -6.43 -17.26 24.41
N TRP A 77 -6.04 -17.21 23.13
CA TRP A 77 -5.29 -18.28 22.48
C TRP A 77 -3.94 -18.53 23.17
N LEU A 78 -3.18 -17.47 23.45
CA LEU A 78 -1.86 -17.55 24.08
C LEU A 78 -1.94 -18.22 25.45
N LEU A 79 -2.94 -17.89 26.27
CA LEU A 79 -3.18 -18.53 27.57
C LEU A 79 -3.35 -20.05 27.41
N PHE A 80 -4.15 -20.49 26.43
CA PHE A 80 -4.32 -21.93 26.18
C PHE A 80 -3.08 -22.58 25.55
N TYR A 81 -2.41 -21.88 24.63
CA TYR A 81 -1.23 -22.37 23.94
C TYR A 81 -0.04 -22.54 24.88
N LEU A 82 0.18 -21.60 25.79
CA LEU A 82 1.25 -21.65 26.79
C LEU A 82 0.92 -22.59 27.96
N ARG A 83 -0.35 -22.71 28.35
CA ARG A 83 -0.78 -23.65 29.40
C ARG A 83 -0.60 -25.11 28.97
N ASN A 84 -0.87 -25.43 27.70
CA ASN A 84 -0.71 -26.76 27.12
C ASN A 84 0.66 -26.91 26.47
N ASN A 85 1.74 -26.66 27.22
CA ASN A 85 3.11 -26.78 26.72
C ASN A 85 3.69 -28.17 27.09
N PRO A 86 3.55 -29.20 26.23
CA PRO A 86 4.12 -30.52 26.48
C PRO A 86 5.66 -30.52 26.56
N LEU A 87 6.33 -29.42 26.18
CA LEU A 87 7.79 -29.31 26.27
C LEU A 87 8.29 -29.01 27.70
N LYS A 88 7.38 -28.69 28.65
CA LYS A 88 7.70 -28.79 30.08
C LYS A 88 7.85 -30.25 30.56
N LYS A 89 7.58 -31.25 29.70
CA LYS A 89 7.77 -32.68 29.97
C LYS A 89 8.25 -33.42 28.71
N PHE A 90 9.52 -33.29 28.36
CA PHE A 90 10.34 -34.29 27.65
C PHE A 90 9.71 -35.14 26.52
N TYR A 91 8.82 -34.60 25.68
CA TYR A 91 8.31 -35.37 24.52
C TYR A 91 9.20 -35.15 23.28
N PRO A 92 9.90 -36.19 22.77
CA PRO A 92 10.67 -36.07 21.54
C PRO A 92 9.75 -35.92 20.32
N HIS A 93 9.47 -34.69 19.90
CA HIS A 93 8.73 -34.41 18.66
C HIS A 93 9.66 -34.45 17.45
N SER A 94 9.37 -35.11 16.33
CA SER A 94 10.23 -34.98 15.12
C SER A 94 10.38 -33.50 14.68
N SER A 95 11.48 -33.13 14.02
CA SER A 95 11.64 -31.73 13.52
C SER A 95 10.48 -31.32 12.61
N TRP A 96 9.92 -32.26 11.86
CA TRP A 96 8.76 -32.02 11.01
C TRP A 96 7.52 -31.61 11.83
N LYS A 97 7.28 -32.24 12.98
CA LYS A 97 6.18 -31.86 13.87
C LYS A 97 6.37 -30.45 14.43
N LEU A 98 7.61 -30.05 14.73
CA LEU A 98 7.92 -28.67 15.16
C LEU A 98 7.69 -27.67 14.03
N LEU A 99 8.11 -28.00 12.81
CA LEU A 99 7.89 -27.14 11.65
C LEU A 99 6.40 -26.97 11.36
N LEU A 100 5.63 -28.05 11.44
CA LEU A 100 4.18 -28.01 11.28
C LEU A 100 3.51 -27.19 12.38
N GLU A 101 3.99 -27.29 13.62
CA GLU A 101 3.54 -26.45 14.72
C GLU A 101 3.84 -24.97 14.48
N TYR A 102 5.07 -24.64 14.05
CA TYR A 102 5.43 -23.28 13.67
C TYR A 102 4.55 -22.75 12.54
N GLY A 103 4.31 -23.53 11.48
CA GLY A 103 3.44 -23.12 10.38
C GLY A 103 2.01 -22.81 10.83
N MET A 104 1.49 -23.54 11.82
CA MET A 104 0.19 -23.24 12.42
C MET A 104 0.21 -21.97 13.26
N VAL A 105 1.25 -21.75 14.06
CA VAL A 105 1.43 -20.52 14.85
C VAL A 105 1.54 -19.31 13.91
N LEU A 106 2.30 -19.43 12.82
CA LEU A 106 2.43 -18.41 11.78
C LEU A 106 1.10 -18.09 11.13
N LEU A 107 0.31 -19.10 10.73
CA LEU A 107 -1.00 -18.90 10.14
C LEU A 107 -1.97 -18.21 11.10
N ILE A 108 -1.97 -18.60 12.38
CA ILE A 108 -2.80 -17.95 13.41
C ILE A 108 -2.39 -16.48 13.57
N CYS A 109 -1.08 -16.19 13.66
CA CYS A 109 -0.60 -14.82 13.76
C CYS A 109 -0.98 -14.01 12.51
N LEU A 110 -0.83 -14.57 11.32
CA LEU A 110 -1.17 -13.91 10.06
C LEU A 110 -2.66 -13.57 9.99
N LEU A 111 -3.55 -14.52 10.27
CA LEU A 111 -4.99 -14.28 10.32
C LEU A 111 -5.36 -13.25 11.39
N ASN A 112 -4.69 -13.27 12.54
CA ASN A 112 -4.99 -12.37 13.65
C ASN A 112 -4.59 -10.90 13.40
N VAL A 113 -3.60 -10.64 12.54
CA VAL A 113 -3.17 -9.27 12.21
C VAL A 113 -3.78 -8.74 10.91
N SER A 114 -4.23 -9.61 9.99
CA SER A 114 -4.63 -9.24 8.62
C SER A 114 -6.10 -8.84 8.43
N PHE A 115 -6.79 -8.37 9.47
CA PHE A 115 -8.20 -7.95 9.34
C PHE A 115 -8.38 -6.76 8.38
N ALA A 116 -7.41 -5.85 8.33
CA ALA A 116 -7.39 -4.72 7.39
C ALA A 116 -7.50 -5.16 5.93
N ILE A 117 -6.86 -6.29 5.59
CA ILE A 117 -6.89 -6.85 4.24
C ILE A 117 -8.31 -7.30 3.87
N SER A 118 -9.00 -8.01 4.76
CA SER A 118 -10.39 -8.43 4.49
C SER A 118 -11.33 -7.24 4.35
N TYR A 119 -11.13 -6.19 5.15
CA TYR A 119 -11.89 -4.95 5.03
C TYR A 119 -11.67 -4.29 3.67
N SER A 120 -10.41 -4.09 3.27
CA SER A 120 -10.05 -3.54 1.96
C SER A 120 -10.65 -4.36 0.81
N VAL A 121 -10.54 -5.69 0.83
CA VAL A 121 -11.19 -6.57 -0.16
C VAL A 121 -12.71 -6.36 -0.20
N GLY A 122 -13.34 -6.10 0.94
CA GLY A 122 -14.75 -5.71 1.03
C GLY A 122 -15.05 -4.41 0.29
N GLN A 123 -14.22 -3.38 0.49
CA GLN A 123 -14.33 -2.10 -0.20
C GLN A 123 -14.19 -2.26 -1.73
N HIS A 124 -13.14 -2.94 -2.19
CA HIS A 124 -12.93 -3.24 -3.61
C HIS A 124 -14.12 -3.99 -4.22
N SER A 125 -14.63 -4.99 -3.50
CA SER A 125 -15.79 -5.77 -3.93
C SER A 125 -17.05 -4.91 -4.07
N LYS A 126 -17.25 -3.93 -3.19
CA LYS A 126 -18.39 -3.02 -3.25
C LYS A 126 -18.21 -1.96 -4.33
N ALA A 127 -17.06 -1.30 -4.39
CA ALA A 127 -16.71 -0.32 -5.42
C ALA A 127 -16.87 -0.89 -6.83
N GLY A 128 -16.34 -2.10 -7.07
CA GLY A 128 -16.51 -2.81 -8.35
C GLY A 128 -17.95 -3.21 -8.66
N SER A 129 -18.85 -3.27 -7.68
CA SER A 129 -20.27 -3.52 -7.89
C SER A 129 -21.10 -2.25 -8.16
N LEU A 130 -20.53 -1.07 -7.92
CA LEU A 130 -21.21 0.22 -8.14
C LEU A 130 -21.05 0.72 -9.58
N PHE A 131 -19.98 0.30 -10.28
CA PHE A 131 -19.68 0.72 -11.65
C PHE A 131 -19.28 -0.47 -12.51
N SER A 132 -19.88 -0.60 -13.69
CA SER A 132 -19.30 -1.45 -14.74
C SER A 132 -18.03 -0.81 -15.30
N LYS A 133 -17.20 -1.60 -15.99
CA LYS A 133 -15.98 -1.07 -16.64
C LYS A 133 -16.34 -0.12 -17.78
N GLU A 134 -17.45 -0.42 -18.46
CA GLU A 134 -18.03 0.38 -19.53
C GLU A 134 -18.50 1.74 -19.01
N ASP A 135 -19.21 1.75 -17.87
CA ASP A 135 -19.66 2.96 -17.20
C ASP A 135 -18.50 3.87 -16.81
N LEU A 136 -17.44 3.30 -16.24
CA LEU A 136 -16.26 4.06 -15.84
C LEU A 136 -15.54 4.65 -17.07
N THR A 137 -15.45 3.89 -18.15
CA THR A 137 -14.84 4.36 -19.41
C THR A 137 -15.67 5.49 -20.03
N GLU A 138 -16.99 5.37 -20.00
CA GLU A 138 -17.90 6.42 -20.45
C GLU A 138 -17.76 7.69 -19.61
N LEU A 139 -17.71 7.57 -18.29
CA LEU A 139 -17.51 8.69 -17.37
C LEU A 139 -16.20 9.44 -17.64
N LYS A 140 -15.08 8.72 -17.74
CA LYS A 140 -13.78 9.31 -18.09
C LYS A 140 -13.82 10.04 -19.42
N THR A 141 -14.45 9.41 -20.42
CA THR A 141 -14.59 10.01 -21.75
C THR A 141 -15.41 11.30 -21.71
N ALA A 142 -16.53 11.29 -20.98
CA ALA A 142 -17.40 12.46 -20.86
C ALA A 142 -16.74 13.59 -20.07
N LEU A 143 -16.01 13.29 -18.98
CA LEU A 143 -15.21 14.26 -18.23
C LEU A 143 -14.16 14.92 -19.13
N ARG A 144 -13.39 14.10 -19.85
CA ARG A 144 -12.36 14.58 -20.79
C ARG A 144 -12.95 15.45 -21.90
N ASP A 145 -14.08 15.05 -22.48
CA ASP A 145 -14.71 15.77 -23.59
C ASP A 145 -15.34 17.11 -23.13
N VAL A 146 -15.82 17.20 -21.87
CA VAL A 146 -16.51 18.40 -21.36
C VAL A 146 -15.56 19.46 -20.78
N ALA A 147 -14.40 19.02 -20.26
CA ALA A 147 -13.46 19.89 -19.56
C ALA A 147 -12.99 21.15 -20.32
N PRO A 148 -12.73 21.10 -21.64
CA PRO A 148 -12.35 22.29 -22.41
C PRO A 148 -13.41 23.41 -22.41
N TYR A 149 -14.63 23.11 -21.97
CA TYR A 149 -15.76 24.04 -21.95
C TYR A 149 -16.16 24.47 -20.54
N THR A 150 -15.62 23.83 -19.50
CA THR A 150 -16.05 24.04 -18.10
C THR A 150 -14.97 24.66 -17.23
N VAL A 151 -13.70 24.40 -17.53
CA VAL A 151 -12.54 24.93 -16.78
C VAL A 151 -11.75 25.88 -17.70
N PRO A 152 -11.84 27.21 -17.49
CA PRO A 152 -11.00 28.15 -18.23
C PRO A 152 -9.57 28.09 -17.65
N TYR A 153 -8.53 28.09 -18.50
CA TYR A 153 -7.13 27.81 -18.09
C TYR A 153 -6.22 29.05 -18.09
N LYS A 154 -5.21 29.10 -17.20
CA LYS A 154 -4.15 30.14 -17.13
C LYS A 154 -2.75 29.54 -17.16
N GLY A 155 -1.93 29.96 -18.13
CA GLY A 155 -0.58 29.42 -18.37
C GLY A 155 0.53 29.83 -17.41
N GLN A 156 0.29 29.82 -16.09
CA GLN A 156 1.36 29.99 -15.11
C GLN A 156 1.51 28.75 -14.23
N PHE A 157 2.51 27.94 -14.58
CA PHE A 157 3.35 27.08 -13.73
C PHE A 157 2.79 26.79 -12.32
N ASP A 158 1.92 25.78 -12.25
CA ASP A 158 1.71 24.83 -11.13
C ASP A 158 0.45 23.97 -11.39
N GLU A 159 -0.37 24.31 -12.39
CA GLU A 159 -1.58 23.55 -12.80
C GLU A 159 -1.35 22.55 -13.95
N ASP A 160 -0.10 22.23 -14.29
CA ASP A 160 0.22 21.23 -15.32
C ASP A 160 -0.38 19.86 -14.97
N GLN A 161 -0.53 19.54 -13.67
CA GLN A 161 -1.14 18.30 -13.18
C GLN A 161 -2.56 18.06 -13.69
N TYR A 162 -3.40 19.10 -13.85
CA TYR A 162 -4.82 18.94 -14.19
C TYR A 162 -5.02 18.36 -15.60
N CYS A 163 -4.18 18.77 -16.56
CA CYS A 163 -4.19 18.25 -17.92
C CYS A 163 -3.59 16.84 -18.02
N TYR A 164 -2.63 16.48 -17.18
CA TYR A 164 -2.05 15.13 -17.17
C TYR A 164 -2.95 14.10 -16.47
N GLU A 165 -3.57 14.48 -15.35
CA GLU A 165 -4.45 13.62 -14.54
C GLU A 165 -5.75 13.29 -15.28
N MET A 166 -6.38 14.26 -15.95
CA MET A 166 -7.64 14.07 -16.68
C MET A 166 -7.53 13.13 -17.91
N PHE A 167 -6.32 12.96 -18.45
CA PHE A 167 -6.05 12.06 -19.57
C PHE A 167 -5.42 10.73 -19.11
N GLY A 168 -5.41 10.45 -17.80
CA GLY A 168 -5.04 9.15 -17.24
C GLY A 168 -3.54 8.87 -17.20
N TYR A 169 -2.69 9.90 -17.23
CA TYR A 169 -1.24 9.73 -17.30
C TYR A 169 -0.57 9.69 -15.92
N ASN A 170 -0.99 8.75 -15.07
CA ASN A 170 -0.38 8.54 -13.73
C ASN A 170 0.84 7.62 -13.72
N SER A 171 1.41 7.24 -14.87
CA SER A 171 2.47 6.22 -14.93
C SER A 171 3.91 6.73 -15.10
N MET A 172 4.19 8.03 -14.91
CA MET A 172 5.58 8.52 -14.87
C MET A 172 5.87 9.28 -13.57
N LYS A 173 6.25 8.52 -12.54
CA LYS A 173 7.17 8.99 -11.49
C LYS A 173 8.58 9.16 -12.08
N GLU A 174 8.77 10.09 -13.02
CA GLU A 174 10.12 10.57 -13.30
C GLU A 174 10.24 12.02 -12.83
N PRO A 175 11.34 12.36 -12.13
CA PRO A 175 11.51 13.68 -11.57
C PRO A 175 11.47 14.68 -12.73
N ALA A 176 10.77 15.80 -12.52
CA ALA A 176 10.86 16.95 -13.39
C ALA A 176 12.34 17.20 -13.73
N LEU A 177 12.73 16.86 -14.96
CA LEU A 177 14.04 17.21 -15.49
C LEU A 177 14.10 18.73 -15.47
N SER A 178 14.99 19.27 -14.65
CA SER A 178 15.30 20.70 -14.60
C SER A 178 15.56 21.19 -16.02
N ALA A 179 14.98 22.33 -16.37
CA ALA A 179 14.97 22.95 -17.70
C ALA A 179 16.36 23.30 -18.30
N GLU A 180 17.46 22.78 -17.77
CA GLU A 180 18.83 23.11 -18.14
C GLU A 180 19.46 22.14 -19.17
N GLU A 181 18.80 21.03 -19.56
CA GLU A 181 19.44 19.99 -20.40
C GLU A 181 18.97 19.92 -21.86
N TYR A 182 18.26 20.93 -22.38
CA TYR A 182 17.93 21.03 -23.81
C TYR A 182 18.75 22.12 -24.51
N THR A 183 19.99 21.79 -24.89
CA THR A 183 20.77 22.56 -25.88
C THR A 183 21.03 21.67 -27.10
N GLY A 184 20.01 21.51 -27.95
CA GLY A 184 20.09 20.82 -29.24
C GLY A 184 19.59 21.71 -30.38
N PRO A 185 20.04 21.50 -31.64
CA PRO A 185 19.84 22.43 -32.75
C PRO A 185 18.43 22.46 -33.38
N ASP A 186 17.42 21.79 -32.80
CA ASP A 186 16.03 21.80 -33.27
C ASP A 186 15.27 23.09 -32.91
N SER A 187 16.00 24.16 -32.58
CA SER A 187 15.50 25.43 -32.07
C SER A 187 14.75 26.31 -33.09
N LEU A 188 14.39 25.77 -34.26
CA LEU A 188 13.61 26.49 -35.28
C LEU A 188 12.10 26.25 -35.17
N GLU A 189 11.65 25.15 -34.55
CA GLU A 189 10.24 24.96 -34.18
C GLU A 189 9.89 25.69 -32.87
N THR A 190 10.87 25.81 -31.95
CA THR A 190 10.72 26.56 -30.69
C THR A 190 10.50 28.07 -30.91
N ALA A 191 10.91 28.62 -32.06
CA ALA A 191 10.70 30.02 -32.41
C ALA A 191 9.21 30.37 -32.65
N GLY A 192 8.37 29.39 -33.00
CA GLY A 192 6.91 29.58 -33.06
C GLY A 192 6.26 29.72 -31.68
N ILE A 193 6.83 29.05 -30.67
CA ILE A 193 6.30 28.97 -29.30
C ILE A 193 6.69 30.20 -28.48
N TYR A 194 7.90 30.76 -28.69
CA TYR A 194 8.28 32.03 -28.06
C TYR A 194 7.45 33.22 -28.56
N ASN A 195 6.93 33.16 -29.79
CA ASN A 195 6.02 34.18 -30.31
C ASN A 195 4.62 34.13 -29.66
N LEU A 196 4.20 33.00 -29.07
CA LEU A 196 3.02 32.97 -28.19
C LEU A 196 3.34 33.53 -26.80
N LYS A 197 4.58 33.35 -26.33
CA LYS A 197 5.03 33.91 -25.05
C LYS A 197 5.01 35.44 -25.10
N ASP A 198 5.48 36.04 -26.19
CA ASP A 198 5.52 37.50 -26.33
C ASP A 198 4.14 38.16 -26.54
N SER A 199 3.13 37.42 -27.01
CA SER A 199 1.74 37.91 -27.04
C SER A 199 1.01 37.77 -25.71
N LEU A 200 1.51 36.93 -24.79
CA LEU A 200 0.93 36.66 -23.47
C LEU A 200 1.70 37.31 -22.30
N CYS A 201 2.96 37.74 -22.48
CA CYS A 201 3.82 38.13 -21.35
C CYS A 201 3.66 39.57 -20.86
N CYS A 202 2.91 40.44 -21.54
CA CYS A 202 2.88 41.86 -21.22
C CYS A 202 1.46 42.45 -21.31
N GLY A 203 0.67 42.26 -20.23
CA GLY A 203 -0.58 42.97 -19.95
C GLY A 203 -1.83 42.14 -20.18
N ASP A 204 -2.58 41.86 -19.10
CA ASP A 204 -3.88 41.17 -19.06
C ASP A 204 -3.89 39.70 -19.53
N VAL A 205 -3.37 38.79 -18.70
CA VAL A 205 -3.50 37.34 -18.90
C VAL A 205 -4.93 36.91 -18.61
N ARG A 206 -5.78 36.86 -19.63
CA ARG A 206 -7.17 36.39 -19.51
C ARG A 206 -7.24 34.89 -19.68
N TYR A 207 -8.00 34.21 -18.82
CA TYR A 207 -8.29 32.79 -18.99
C TYR A 207 -9.04 32.57 -20.30
N SER A 208 -8.77 31.50 -21.06
CA SER A 208 -9.48 31.22 -22.32
C SER A 208 -9.79 29.75 -22.49
N TYR A 209 -11.00 29.45 -22.95
CA TYR A 209 -11.43 28.09 -23.30
C TYR A 209 -10.70 27.56 -24.55
N TYR A 210 -10.17 28.43 -25.40
CA TYR A 210 -9.48 28.04 -26.64
C TYR A 210 -8.09 27.45 -26.37
N TYR A 211 -7.41 27.94 -25.33
CA TYR A 211 -6.06 27.53 -24.95
C TYR A 211 -6.04 26.45 -23.85
N PHE A 212 -7.18 25.78 -23.60
CA PHE A 212 -7.24 24.68 -22.64
C PHE A 212 -6.23 23.57 -23.00
N CYS A 213 -5.32 23.27 -22.08
CA CYS A 213 -4.23 22.29 -22.23
C CYS A 213 -3.32 22.46 -23.47
N SER A 214 -3.24 23.65 -24.09
CA SER A 214 -2.37 23.87 -25.26
C SER A 214 -0.91 24.17 -24.85
N PHE A 215 -0.15 23.14 -24.48
CA PHE A 215 1.26 23.23 -24.09
C PHE A 215 2.22 22.51 -25.03
N PRO A 216 3.47 22.98 -25.20
CA PRO A 216 4.46 22.30 -26.02
C PRO A 216 4.76 20.86 -25.57
N TYR A 217 4.61 20.53 -24.28
CA TYR A 217 4.78 19.16 -23.78
C TYR A 217 3.65 18.19 -24.18
N THR A 218 2.52 18.68 -24.72
CA THR A 218 1.42 17.83 -25.22
C THR A 218 1.69 17.27 -26.63
N GLU A 219 2.72 17.76 -27.34
CA GLU A 219 3.04 17.33 -28.71
C GLU A 219 3.47 15.86 -28.82
N ASN A 220 3.99 15.29 -27.73
CA ASN A 220 4.42 13.89 -27.69
C ASN A 220 3.26 12.89 -27.52
N ASN A 221 2.03 13.36 -27.25
CA ASN A 221 0.84 12.50 -27.11
C ASN A 221 -0.18 12.78 -28.22
N VAL A 222 -0.25 11.85 -29.17
CA VAL A 222 -1.12 11.96 -30.36
C VAL A 222 -2.61 12.07 -29.97
N GLU A 223 -3.07 11.30 -28.98
CA GLU A 223 -4.48 11.31 -28.56
C GLU A 223 -4.88 12.64 -27.92
N LEU A 224 -4.01 13.19 -27.08
CA LEU A 224 -4.24 14.49 -26.43
C LEU A 224 -4.27 15.62 -27.47
N ARG A 225 -3.32 15.60 -28.42
CA ARG A 225 -3.27 16.58 -29.51
C ARG A 225 -4.50 16.53 -30.41
N GLU A 226 -4.95 15.32 -30.77
CA GLU A 226 -6.18 15.13 -31.54
C GLU A 226 -7.41 15.64 -30.78
N CYS A 227 -7.49 15.37 -29.48
CA CYS A 227 -8.55 15.88 -28.61
C CYS A 227 -8.58 17.42 -28.60
N ILE A 228 -7.45 18.07 -28.30
CA ILE A 228 -7.34 19.55 -28.24
C ILE A 228 -7.70 20.16 -29.60
N THR A 229 -7.11 19.67 -30.68
CA THR A 229 -7.36 20.17 -32.04
C THR A 229 -8.83 20.06 -32.42
N ARG A 230 -9.48 18.94 -32.08
CA ARG A 230 -10.91 18.73 -32.29
C ARG A 230 -11.73 19.79 -31.56
N HIS A 231 -11.46 20.03 -30.27
CA HIS A 231 -12.20 21.02 -29.48
C HIS A 231 -11.98 22.46 -29.95
N GLN A 232 -10.74 22.83 -30.26
CA GLN A 232 -10.40 24.13 -30.85
C GLN A 232 -11.12 24.37 -32.19
N SER A 233 -11.18 23.34 -33.04
CA SER A 233 -11.91 23.43 -34.31
C SER A 233 -13.42 23.65 -34.12
N MET A 234 -14.02 23.11 -33.04
CA MET A 234 -15.43 23.30 -32.72
C MET A 234 -15.69 24.73 -32.22
N LEU A 235 -14.79 25.28 -31.41
CA LEU A 235 -14.85 26.67 -30.94
C LEU A 235 -14.76 27.66 -32.10
N LEU A 236 -13.75 27.52 -32.97
CA LEU A 236 -13.56 28.40 -34.13
C LEU A 236 -14.73 28.38 -35.10
N ARG A 237 -15.32 27.20 -35.34
CA ARG A 237 -16.52 27.04 -36.18
C ARG A 237 -17.80 27.48 -35.49
N LYS A 238 -17.75 27.86 -34.21
CA LYS A 238 -18.91 28.15 -33.37
C LYS A 238 -19.94 27.03 -33.40
N ASP A 239 -19.47 25.78 -33.37
CA ASP A 239 -20.30 24.57 -33.43
C ASP A 239 -21.02 24.34 -32.09
N ARG A 240 -22.06 25.14 -31.85
CA ARG A 240 -22.85 25.10 -30.62
C ARG A 240 -23.59 23.77 -30.47
N GLU A 241 -23.95 23.11 -31.55
CA GLU A 241 -24.69 21.84 -31.51
C GLU A 241 -23.83 20.71 -30.97
N SER A 242 -22.60 20.55 -31.50
CA SER A 242 -21.67 19.52 -31.00
C SER A 242 -21.31 19.75 -29.54
N ILE A 243 -21.04 21.00 -29.15
CA ILE A 243 -20.73 21.34 -27.75
C ILE A 243 -21.94 21.08 -26.85
N THR A 244 -23.15 21.42 -27.28
CA THR A 244 -24.40 21.09 -26.55
C THR A 244 -24.51 19.59 -26.30
N ARG A 245 -24.21 18.77 -27.32
CA ARG A 245 -24.28 17.31 -27.23
C ARG A 245 -23.29 16.75 -26.22
N ILE A 246 -22.06 17.28 -26.20
CA ILE A 246 -21.02 16.91 -25.23
C ILE A 246 -21.48 17.25 -23.80
N VAL A 247 -21.91 18.49 -23.56
CA VAL A 247 -22.37 18.93 -22.24
C VAL A 247 -23.59 18.14 -21.76
N ASN A 248 -24.57 17.90 -22.64
CA ASN A 248 -25.76 17.11 -22.30
C ASN A 248 -25.44 15.65 -22.00
N ARG A 249 -24.46 15.05 -22.71
CA ARG A 249 -23.98 13.70 -22.39
C ARG A 249 -23.41 13.65 -20.98
N TYR A 250 -22.62 14.66 -20.60
CA TYR A 250 -22.08 14.77 -19.25
C TYR A 250 -23.18 14.97 -18.19
N ALA A 251 -24.13 15.88 -18.44
CA ALA A 251 -25.25 16.14 -17.55
C ALA A 251 -26.15 14.90 -17.34
N ALA A 252 -26.33 14.06 -18.36
CA ALA A 252 -27.06 12.80 -18.25
C ALA A 252 -26.34 11.80 -17.31
N LEU A 253 -25.01 11.79 -17.32
CA LEU A 253 -24.23 10.98 -16.38
C LEU A 253 -24.31 11.54 -14.95
N GLN A 254 -24.30 12.87 -14.79
CA GLN A 254 -24.56 13.51 -13.50
C GLN A 254 -25.92 13.11 -12.95
N GLU A 255 -26.95 13.04 -13.80
CA GLU A 255 -28.27 12.53 -13.41
C GLU A 255 -28.24 11.04 -13.03
N LYS A 256 -27.60 10.19 -13.84
CA LYS A 256 -27.47 8.75 -13.57
C LYS A 256 -26.82 8.46 -12.20
N TYR A 257 -25.81 9.24 -11.80
CA TYR A 257 -25.09 9.06 -10.53
C TYR A 257 -25.50 10.03 -9.43
N ASN A 258 -26.62 10.74 -9.60
CA ASN A 258 -27.17 11.68 -8.62
C ASN A 258 -26.11 12.68 -8.11
N VAL A 259 -25.39 13.30 -9.06
CA VAL A 259 -24.42 14.38 -8.83
C VAL A 259 -25.12 15.71 -9.08
N ASN A 260 -25.02 16.62 -8.11
CA ASN A 260 -25.54 17.98 -8.19
C ASN A 260 -24.43 19.01 -7.90
N PRO A 261 -24.49 20.23 -8.48
CA PRO A 261 -25.51 20.68 -9.45
C PRO A 261 -25.31 20.06 -10.85
N LYS A 262 -26.43 19.86 -11.56
CA LYS A 262 -26.40 19.39 -12.96
C LYS A 262 -25.93 20.50 -13.89
N MET A 263 -25.11 20.14 -14.88
CA MET A 263 -24.62 21.07 -15.87
C MET A 263 -25.71 21.49 -16.86
N ASP A 264 -25.73 22.77 -17.20
CA ASP A 264 -26.66 23.35 -18.18
C ASP A 264 -25.88 23.80 -19.42
N ALA A 265 -26.11 23.11 -20.53
CA ALA A 265 -25.43 23.38 -21.79
C ALA A 265 -25.62 24.82 -22.27
N GLN A 266 -26.78 25.45 -22.04
CA GLN A 266 -27.02 26.83 -22.47
C GLN A 266 -26.19 27.81 -21.65
N LYS A 267 -26.09 27.58 -20.33
CA LYS A 267 -25.23 28.40 -19.46
C LYS A 267 -23.76 28.25 -19.82
N VAL A 268 -23.30 27.02 -20.10
CA VAL A 268 -21.92 26.75 -20.54
C VAL A 268 -21.63 27.45 -21.86
N LEU A 269 -22.50 27.31 -22.86
CA LEU A 269 -22.32 27.98 -24.16
C LEU A 269 -22.35 29.50 -24.05
N ALA A 270 -23.24 30.06 -23.22
CA ALA A 270 -23.32 31.49 -22.99
C ALA A 270 -22.01 32.03 -22.40
N ARG A 271 -21.34 31.26 -21.54
CA ARG A 271 -20.04 31.59 -20.95
C ARG A 271 -18.91 31.45 -21.97
N VAL A 272 -18.80 30.30 -22.64
CA VAL A 272 -17.73 30.01 -23.62
C VAL A 272 -17.72 31.01 -24.78
N PHE A 273 -18.89 31.38 -25.29
CA PHE A 273 -19.05 32.29 -26.43
C PHE A 273 -19.34 33.74 -26.01
N ALA A 274 -19.13 34.11 -24.74
CA ALA A 274 -19.37 35.48 -24.27
C ALA A 274 -18.45 36.50 -24.94
N GLN A 275 -17.18 36.12 -25.16
CA GLN A 275 -16.15 36.95 -25.77
C GLN A 275 -15.68 36.37 -27.12
N PRO A 276 -15.32 37.20 -28.12
CA PRO A 276 -14.84 36.73 -29.42
C PRO A 276 -13.57 35.86 -29.35
N GLY A 277 -12.70 36.07 -28.36
CA GLY A 277 -11.48 35.29 -28.11
C GLY A 277 -11.66 34.07 -27.20
N PHE A 278 -12.91 33.72 -26.86
CA PHE A 278 -13.23 32.68 -25.86
C PHE A 278 -12.62 32.96 -24.48
N GLU A 279 -12.34 34.24 -24.21
CA GLU A 279 -11.76 34.74 -22.97
C GLU A 279 -12.80 34.77 -21.85
N PHE A 280 -12.32 34.64 -20.63
CA PHE A 280 -13.06 34.67 -19.38
C PHE A 280 -12.54 35.85 -18.53
N ASP A 281 -13.47 36.54 -17.87
CA ASP A 281 -13.22 37.76 -17.10
C ASP A 281 -13.15 37.45 -15.58
N ASP A 282 -12.05 37.87 -14.94
CA ASP A 282 -11.60 37.40 -13.61
C ASP A 282 -12.47 37.86 -12.42
N GLU A 283 -13.31 38.89 -12.58
CA GLU A 283 -14.03 39.49 -11.44
C GLU A 283 -15.19 38.67 -10.86
N LYS A 284 -15.55 37.53 -11.48
CA LYS A 284 -16.64 36.66 -11.00
C LYS A 284 -16.25 35.19 -10.93
N ILE A 285 -15.10 34.90 -10.35
CA ILE A 285 -14.83 33.56 -9.84
C ILE A 285 -15.64 33.38 -8.55
N GLU A 286 -16.97 33.20 -8.66
CA GLU A 286 -17.60 32.29 -7.72
C GLU A 286 -17.04 30.93 -8.07
N PHE A 287 -16.02 30.54 -7.33
CA PHE A 287 -15.34 29.27 -7.42
C PHE A 287 -16.29 28.17 -6.91
N GLU A 288 -17.48 28.04 -7.52
CA GLU A 288 -18.32 26.84 -7.41
C GLU A 288 -17.57 25.59 -7.90
N ALA A 289 -16.42 25.79 -8.59
CA ALA A 289 -15.50 24.76 -9.06
C ALA A 289 -14.18 24.64 -8.26
N SER A 290 -14.05 25.25 -7.06
CA SER A 290 -12.84 25.06 -6.21
C SER A 290 -12.95 23.81 -5.35
N GLY A 291 -14.16 23.27 -5.21
CA GLY A 291 -14.36 21.90 -4.81
C GLY A 291 -14.39 21.05 -6.07
N TYR A 292 -13.33 20.27 -6.30
CA TYR A 292 -13.29 19.13 -7.22
C TYR A 292 -14.69 18.58 -7.56
N ASP A 293 -15.01 18.48 -8.85
CA ASP A 293 -16.31 17.98 -9.34
C ASP A 293 -16.61 16.62 -8.65
N PRO A 294 -17.77 16.45 -7.99
CA PRO A 294 -18.11 15.18 -7.36
C PRO A 294 -18.02 13.98 -8.32
N MET A 295 -18.19 14.22 -9.62
CA MET A 295 -17.98 13.21 -10.66
C MET A 295 -16.51 12.85 -10.89
N GLU A 296 -15.62 13.84 -10.82
CA GLU A 296 -14.17 13.62 -10.89
C GLU A 296 -13.70 12.79 -9.69
N ARG A 297 -14.17 13.11 -8.48
CA ARG A 297 -13.90 12.32 -7.27
C ARG A 297 -14.43 10.90 -7.38
N LEU A 298 -15.63 10.74 -7.92
CA LEU A 298 -16.25 9.43 -8.15
C LEU A 298 -15.36 8.55 -9.04
N VAL A 299 -14.87 9.12 -10.16
CA VAL A 299 -13.97 8.43 -11.09
C VAL A 299 -12.62 8.14 -10.43
N SER A 300 -12.00 9.13 -9.80
CA SER A 300 -10.69 9.00 -9.16
C SER A 300 -10.68 7.93 -8.07
N ASN A 301 -11.69 7.93 -7.18
CA ASN A 301 -11.82 6.92 -6.14
C ASN A 301 -12.05 5.52 -6.72
N GLN A 302 -12.86 5.42 -7.78
CA GLN A 302 -13.09 4.15 -8.45
C GLN A 302 -11.82 3.63 -9.14
N GLU A 303 -11.02 4.50 -9.75
CA GLU A 303 -9.72 4.17 -10.33
C GLU A 303 -8.73 3.68 -9.27
N LYS A 304 -8.63 4.37 -8.14
CA LYS A 304 -7.79 3.93 -7.01
C LYS A 304 -8.17 2.51 -6.58
N PHE A 305 -9.46 2.18 -6.49
CA PHE A 305 -9.88 0.82 -6.20
C PHE A 305 -9.56 -0.20 -7.31
N GLN A 306 -9.40 0.21 -8.56
CA GLN A 306 -8.99 -0.68 -9.65
C GLN A 306 -7.48 -0.86 -9.75
N ASP A 307 -6.70 0.18 -9.39
CA ASP A 307 -5.24 0.23 -9.54
C ASP A 307 -4.45 0.06 -8.23
N SER A 308 -5.14 -0.23 -7.11
CA SER A 308 -4.52 -0.46 -5.79
C SER A 308 -3.63 -1.71 -5.69
N GLY A 309 -3.25 -2.32 -6.81
CA GLY A 309 -2.51 -3.56 -6.86
C GLY A 309 -1.19 -3.49 -6.09
N ASN A 310 -0.48 -2.36 -6.17
CA ASN A 310 0.75 -2.15 -5.39
C ASN A 310 0.45 -1.90 -3.91
N ASP A 311 -0.54 -1.06 -3.58
CA ASP A 311 -0.94 -0.77 -2.19
C ASP A 311 -1.34 -2.04 -1.45
N PHE A 312 -2.07 -2.93 -2.12
CA PHE A 312 -2.46 -4.22 -1.55
C PHE A 312 -1.24 -5.11 -1.28
N ARG A 313 -0.24 -5.11 -2.16
CA ARG A 313 1.00 -5.87 -1.96
C ARG A 313 1.81 -5.33 -0.77
N VAL A 314 1.95 -4.02 -0.65
CA VAL A 314 2.60 -3.37 0.49
C VAL A 314 1.86 -3.71 1.78
N LEU A 315 0.53 -3.64 1.77
CA LEU A 315 -0.31 -4.03 2.90
C LEU A 315 -0.05 -5.50 3.30
N TRP A 316 -0.08 -6.43 2.36
CA TRP A 316 0.26 -7.84 2.63
C TRP A 316 1.66 -8.02 3.19
N LEU A 317 2.63 -7.32 2.63
CA LEU A 317 4.02 -7.40 3.04
C LEU A 317 4.17 -7.01 4.52
N VAL A 318 3.61 -5.86 4.92
CA VAL A 318 3.64 -5.40 6.32
C VAL A 318 3.01 -6.42 7.27
N HIS A 319 1.84 -6.96 6.92
CA HIS A 319 1.16 -7.96 7.75
C HIS A 319 1.94 -9.27 7.86
N LEU A 320 2.61 -9.71 6.79
CA LEU A 320 3.49 -10.88 6.82
C LEU A 320 4.70 -10.67 7.74
N TYR A 321 5.34 -9.51 7.70
CA TYR A 321 6.43 -9.17 8.62
C TYR A 321 5.98 -9.24 10.07
N ILE A 322 4.86 -8.60 10.40
CA ILE A 322 4.30 -8.59 11.76
C ILE A 322 3.96 -10.03 12.20
N ALA A 323 3.32 -10.81 11.32
CA ALA A 323 2.95 -12.20 11.61
C ALA A 323 4.17 -13.10 11.85
N ILE A 324 5.23 -12.96 11.04
CA ILE A 324 6.46 -13.73 11.22
C ILE A 324 7.15 -13.30 12.52
N LEU A 325 7.25 -12.00 12.81
CA LEU A 325 7.83 -11.51 14.05
C LEU A 325 7.14 -12.11 15.29
N PHE A 326 5.81 -12.01 15.37
CA PHE A 326 5.05 -12.56 16.49
C PHE A 326 5.14 -14.08 16.57
N SER A 327 5.02 -14.77 15.43
CA SER A 327 5.03 -16.23 15.42
C SER A 327 6.39 -16.79 15.84
N VAL A 328 7.50 -16.22 15.37
CA VAL A 328 8.84 -16.63 15.78
C VAL A 328 9.08 -16.30 17.24
N PHE A 329 8.67 -15.12 17.72
CA PHE A 329 8.80 -14.75 19.13
C PHE A 329 8.04 -15.74 20.04
N ILE A 330 6.79 -16.05 19.72
CA ILE A 330 5.98 -17.03 20.48
C ILE A 330 6.56 -18.44 20.37
N PHE A 331 6.96 -18.86 19.17
CA PHE A 331 7.48 -20.21 18.95
C PHE A 331 8.85 -20.41 19.61
N SER A 332 9.67 -19.36 19.73
CA SER A 332 10.98 -19.42 20.39
C SER A 332 10.89 -19.83 21.88
N PHE A 333 9.80 -19.47 22.57
CA PHE A 333 9.49 -19.95 23.93
C PHE A 333 9.27 -21.46 24.01
N ARG A 334 8.92 -22.11 22.90
CA ARG A 334 8.80 -23.56 22.83
C ARG A 334 10.13 -24.22 22.48
N LEU A 335 10.99 -23.55 21.71
CA LEU A 335 12.28 -24.12 21.32
C LEU A 335 13.32 -24.10 22.45
N THR A 336 13.25 -23.12 23.33
CA THR A 336 14.28 -22.86 24.35
C THR A 336 13.71 -22.66 25.74
N ASP A 337 14.54 -22.85 26.76
CA ASP A 337 14.16 -22.58 28.15
C ASP A 337 14.01 -21.08 28.40
N ILE A 338 13.14 -20.73 29.35
CA ILE A 338 12.85 -19.33 29.71
C ILE A 338 14.10 -18.53 30.08
N ARG A 339 15.14 -19.18 30.63
CA ARG A 339 16.42 -18.53 30.96
C ARG A 339 17.15 -18.08 29.70
N SER A 340 17.35 -18.98 28.73
CA SER A 340 17.95 -18.66 27.45
C SER A 340 17.14 -17.61 26.69
N TRP A 341 15.81 -17.74 26.73
CA TRP A 341 14.89 -16.78 26.14
C TRP A 341 15.07 -15.37 26.72
N LEU A 342 15.08 -15.22 28.06
CA LEU A 342 15.29 -13.94 28.73
C LEU A 342 16.69 -13.37 28.45
N ILE A 343 17.73 -14.21 28.45
CA ILE A 343 19.10 -13.79 28.09
C ILE A 343 19.13 -13.24 26.66
N SER A 344 18.34 -13.80 25.74
CA SER A 344 18.27 -13.32 24.35
C SER A 344 17.62 -11.93 24.28
N VAL A 345 16.51 -11.73 25.00
CA VAL A 345 15.81 -10.43 25.05
C VAL A 345 16.73 -9.35 25.64
N VAL A 346 17.30 -9.61 26.81
CA VAL A 346 18.19 -8.66 27.49
C VAL A 346 19.45 -8.45 26.68
N GLY A 347 20.03 -9.52 26.13
CA GLY A 347 21.25 -9.46 25.32
C GLY A 347 21.08 -8.62 24.07
N LEU A 348 19.99 -8.81 23.31
CA LEU A 348 19.70 -7.98 22.13
C LEU A 348 19.39 -6.54 22.50
N GLY A 349 18.69 -6.29 23.62
CA GLY A 349 18.43 -4.94 24.11
C GLY A 349 19.71 -4.18 24.46
N ILE A 350 20.59 -4.80 25.25
CA ILE A 350 21.91 -4.22 25.61
C ILE A 350 22.75 -4.00 24.35
N LEU A 351 22.80 -5.00 23.46
CA LEU A 351 23.57 -4.93 22.23
C LEU A 351 23.09 -3.79 21.32
N GLY A 352 21.78 -3.59 21.20
CA GLY A 352 21.19 -2.46 20.48
C GLY A 352 21.65 -1.12 21.05
N ILE A 353 21.58 -0.95 22.39
CA ILE A 353 22.06 0.27 23.05
C ILE A 353 23.55 0.50 22.80
N LEU A 354 24.37 -0.54 22.90
CA LEU A 354 25.82 -0.46 22.65
C LEU A 354 26.13 -0.06 21.22
N ILE A 355 25.44 -0.65 20.23
CA ILE A 355 25.58 -0.28 18.82
C ILE A 355 25.22 1.19 18.64
N THR A 356 24.08 1.65 19.20
CA THR A 356 23.65 3.04 19.07
C THR A 356 24.66 4.01 19.68
N VAL A 357 25.10 3.76 20.92
CA VAL A 357 26.09 4.61 21.59
C VAL A 357 27.41 4.63 20.82
N PHE A 358 27.88 3.47 20.34
CA PHE A 358 29.10 3.40 19.55
C PHE A 358 29.00 4.21 18.26
N ASN A 359 27.89 4.09 17.50
CA ASN A 359 27.71 4.85 16.26
C ASN A 359 27.70 6.37 16.52
N ILE A 360 27.04 6.82 17.60
CA ILE A 360 27.01 8.22 18.00
C ILE A 360 28.43 8.72 18.32
N VAL A 361 29.20 7.96 19.11
CA VAL A 361 30.57 8.33 19.50
C VAL A 361 31.54 8.29 18.32
N ALA A 362 31.39 7.31 17.44
CA ALA A 362 32.22 7.14 16.25
C ALA A 362 31.84 8.10 15.11
N GLY A 363 30.75 8.87 15.24
CA GLY A 363 30.27 9.78 14.20
C GLY A 363 29.74 9.07 12.95
N ILE A 364 29.37 7.78 13.07
CA ILE A 364 28.83 6.99 11.96
C ILE A 364 27.36 7.35 11.76
N ARG A 365 26.98 7.69 10.52
CA ARG A 365 25.61 8.08 10.13
C ARG A 365 25.04 7.14 9.06
N ASP A 366 23.72 7.15 8.96
CA ASP A 366 22.91 6.57 7.88
C ASP A 366 23.33 5.13 7.50
N GLU A 367 23.95 4.96 6.34
CA GLU A 367 24.35 3.66 5.80
C GLU A 367 25.32 2.89 6.70
N GLY A 368 26.24 3.60 7.37
CA GLY A 368 27.20 2.99 8.27
C GLY A 368 26.54 2.41 9.52
N PHE A 369 25.46 3.05 10.00
CA PHE A 369 24.68 2.58 11.15
C PHE A 369 24.00 1.24 10.82
N ALA A 370 23.32 1.19 9.68
CA ALA A 370 22.64 -0.02 9.23
C ALA A 370 23.64 -1.14 8.87
N GLY A 371 24.79 -0.80 8.28
CA GLY A 371 25.88 -1.75 8.04
C GLY A 371 26.42 -2.40 9.31
N MET A 372 26.60 -1.63 10.40
CA MET A 372 27.05 -2.19 11.68
C MET A 372 26.00 -3.14 12.29
N TYR A 373 24.72 -2.77 12.22
CA TYR A 373 23.64 -3.61 12.70
C TYR A 373 23.58 -4.93 11.90
N LEU A 374 23.71 -4.87 10.58
CA LEU A 374 23.79 -6.05 9.70
C LEU A 374 24.93 -6.99 10.07
N LEU A 375 26.13 -6.46 10.31
CA LEU A 375 27.29 -7.26 10.70
C LEU A 375 27.05 -8.01 12.02
N VAL A 376 26.45 -7.35 13.00
CA VAL A 376 26.09 -7.97 14.28
C VAL A 376 25.03 -9.07 14.09
N MET A 377 24.01 -8.81 13.27
CA MET A 377 22.98 -9.81 12.97
C MET A 377 23.52 -11.03 12.24
N LEU A 378 24.42 -10.82 11.27
CA LEU A 378 25.17 -11.89 10.60
C LEU A 378 26.03 -12.67 11.59
N GLY A 379 26.74 -11.99 12.49
CA GLY A 379 27.52 -12.63 13.55
C GLY A 379 26.67 -13.56 14.42
N ILE A 380 25.52 -13.09 14.89
CA ILE A 380 24.56 -13.88 15.67
C ILE A 380 24.07 -15.09 14.87
N ALA A 381 23.69 -14.88 13.59
CA ALA A 381 23.21 -15.94 12.72
C ALA A 381 24.27 -17.04 12.51
N VAL A 382 25.52 -16.65 12.26
CA VAL A 382 26.66 -17.55 12.09
C VAL A 382 26.97 -18.28 13.40
N THR A 383 27.01 -17.58 14.55
CA THR A 383 27.24 -18.22 15.85
C THR A 383 26.16 -19.23 16.18
N ALA A 384 24.88 -18.93 15.92
CA ALA A 384 23.80 -19.89 16.07
C ALA A 384 23.97 -21.10 15.13
N PHE A 385 24.33 -20.86 13.86
CA PHE A 385 24.53 -21.94 12.90
C PHE A 385 25.69 -22.86 13.30
N VAL A 386 26.88 -22.31 13.59
CA VAL A 386 28.07 -23.05 14.01
C VAL A 386 27.84 -23.73 15.36
N GLY A 387 27.17 -23.05 16.30
CA GLY A 387 26.79 -23.60 17.60
C GLY A 387 25.90 -24.85 17.52
N SER A 388 25.23 -25.08 16.38
CA SER A 388 24.46 -26.31 16.14
C SER A 388 25.32 -27.52 15.81
N PHE A 389 26.60 -27.32 15.44
CA PHE A 389 27.57 -28.37 15.12
C PHE A 389 28.62 -28.57 16.21
N VAL A 390 28.91 -27.53 16.99
CA VAL A 390 29.95 -27.54 18.02
C VAL A 390 29.34 -27.78 19.40
N LYS A 391 30.11 -28.35 20.35
CA LYS A 391 29.69 -28.54 21.74
C LYS A 391 29.64 -27.20 22.48
N MET A 392 28.61 -26.39 22.24
CA MET A 392 28.37 -25.14 22.95
C MET A 392 27.51 -25.38 24.20
N ASN A 393 27.65 -24.52 25.22
CA ASN A 393 26.78 -24.55 26.39
C ASN A 393 25.32 -24.40 25.96
N LYS A 394 24.42 -25.28 26.44
CA LYS A 394 22.99 -25.27 26.07
C LYS A 394 22.35 -23.90 26.34
N MET A 395 22.61 -23.29 27.49
CA MET A 395 22.03 -21.98 27.80
C MET A 395 22.44 -20.91 26.79
N LEU A 396 23.73 -20.89 26.41
CA LEU A 396 24.29 -19.92 25.48
C LEU A 396 23.84 -20.17 24.04
N TYR A 397 23.83 -21.43 23.60
CA TYR A 397 23.30 -21.81 22.28
C TYR A 397 21.82 -21.49 22.14
N GLY A 398 21.02 -21.74 23.18
CA GLY A 398 19.61 -21.35 23.18
C GLY A 398 19.44 -19.85 23.03
N ALA A 399 20.32 -19.05 23.65
CA ALA A 399 20.27 -17.61 23.54
C ALA A 399 20.60 -17.11 22.11
N PHE A 400 21.68 -17.62 21.51
CA PHE A 400 22.02 -17.29 20.13
C PHE A 400 20.99 -17.80 19.13
N LEU A 401 20.39 -18.97 19.37
CA LEU A 401 19.35 -19.53 18.52
C LEU A 401 18.10 -18.64 18.49
N ASN A 402 17.62 -18.19 19.65
CA ASN A 402 16.49 -17.27 19.73
C ASN A 402 16.81 -15.93 19.05
N ALA A 403 17.98 -15.37 19.33
CA ALA A 403 18.41 -14.12 18.71
C ALA A 403 18.46 -14.26 17.18
N ALA A 404 19.08 -15.33 16.65
CA ALA A 404 19.14 -15.59 15.23
C ALA A 404 17.75 -15.79 14.60
N LEU A 405 16.84 -16.47 15.31
CA LEU A 405 15.45 -16.63 14.88
C LEU A 405 14.75 -15.28 14.77
N TRP A 406 14.83 -14.40 15.77
CA TRP A 406 14.18 -13.08 15.72
C TRP A 406 14.80 -12.15 14.67
N ASN A 407 16.10 -12.30 14.41
CA ASN A 407 16.84 -11.49 13.44
C ASN A 407 16.66 -11.93 11.99
N SER A 408 16.24 -13.19 11.76
CA SER A 408 16.09 -13.76 10.42
C SER A 408 15.18 -12.95 9.48
N VAL A 409 14.24 -12.20 10.04
CA VAL A 409 13.28 -11.38 9.30
C VAL A 409 13.89 -10.03 8.87
N TRP A 410 14.88 -9.53 9.59
CA TRP A 410 15.38 -8.16 9.45
C TRP A 410 16.64 -8.02 8.59
N ILE A 411 17.45 -9.08 8.49
CA ILE A 411 18.77 -9.04 7.81
C ILE A 411 18.64 -8.52 6.37
N LEU A 412 17.63 -8.98 5.63
CA LEU A 412 17.49 -8.61 4.24
C LEU A 412 16.70 -7.31 4.03
N LEU A 413 15.76 -6.98 4.93
CA LEU A 413 15.13 -5.66 4.91
C LEU A 413 16.18 -4.56 5.12
N LEU A 414 17.11 -4.77 6.05
CA LEU A 414 18.19 -3.83 6.32
C LEU A 414 19.22 -3.75 5.18
N LEU A 415 19.54 -4.86 4.51
CA LEU A 415 20.39 -4.83 3.31
C LEU A 415 19.80 -3.96 2.20
N VAL A 416 18.47 -3.89 2.14
CA VAL A 416 17.74 -3.15 1.10
C VAL A 416 17.65 -1.67 1.45
N LEU A 417 17.37 -1.36 2.71
CA LEU A 417 17.44 0.00 3.24
C LEU A 417 18.85 0.60 3.06
N VAL A 418 19.90 -0.21 3.22
CA VAL A 418 21.28 0.19 2.92
C VAL A 418 21.52 0.36 1.42
N SER A 419 20.84 -0.40 0.55
CA SER A 419 21.17 -0.40 -0.88
C SER A 419 20.63 0.79 -1.69
N ASN A 420 19.55 1.47 -1.24
CA ASN A 420 19.15 2.83 -1.66
C ASN A 420 17.77 3.20 -1.10
N GLU A 421 17.57 4.43 -0.62
CA GLU A 421 16.24 4.99 -0.34
C GLU A 421 15.35 5.05 -1.61
N ARG A 422 15.95 5.19 -2.80
CA ARG A 422 15.23 5.23 -4.08
C ARG A 422 14.45 3.96 -4.42
N TYR A 423 14.75 2.82 -3.79
CA TYR A 423 14.04 1.56 -4.08
C TYR A 423 12.68 1.46 -3.38
N MET A 424 12.46 2.22 -2.31
CA MET A 424 11.21 2.18 -1.53
C MET A 424 10.02 2.79 -2.27
N ASP A 425 10.27 3.64 -3.28
CA ASP A 425 9.22 4.41 -3.97
C ASP A 425 8.69 3.73 -5.26
N SER A 426 9.16 2.52 -5.57
CA SER A 426 8.81 1.76 -6.77
C SER A 426 8.36 0.33 -6.45
N ASP A 427 7.63 -0.30 -7.38
CA ASP A 427 7.26 -1.72 -7.34
C ASP A 427 8.43 -2.66 -6.97
N LYS A 428 9.67 -2.26 -7.33
CA LYS A 428 10.88 -3.02 -7.03
C LYS A 428 11.07 -3.20 -5.52
N GLY A 429 10.80 -2.19 -4.71
CA GLY A 429 10.91 -2.26 -3.24
C GLY A 429 10.01 -3.34 -2.65
N THR A 430 8.78 -3.44 -3.14
CA THR A 430 7.80 -4.46 -2.72
C THR A 430 8.30 -5.88 -3.05
N TYR A 431 8.80 -6.13 -4.26
CA TYR A 431 9.34 -7.45 -4.64
C TYR A 431 10.56 -7.84 -3.80
N ILE A 432 11.44 -6.89 -3.56
CA ILE A 432 12.62 -7.08 -2.73
C ILE A 432 12.20 -7.42 -1.29
N GLY A 433 11.16 -6.75 -0.76
CA GLY A 433 10.54 -7.09 0.51
C GLY A 433 10.09 -8.56 0.56
N PHE A 434 9.35 -9.04 -0.44
CA PHE A 434 8.95 -10.45 -0.50
C PHE A 434 10.12 -11.42 -0.60
N ALA A 435 11.17 -11.09 -1.38
CA ALA A 435 12.37 -11.91 -1.48
C ALA A 435 13.08 -12.03 -0.11
N SER A 436 13.15 -10.91 0.63
CA SER A 436 13.74 -10.87 1.96
C SER A 436 12.97 -11.74 2.96
N LEU A 437 11.63 -11.73 2.91
CA LEU A 437 10.77 -12.60 3.70
C LEU A 437 11.00 -14.08 3.37
N GLY A 438 11.10 -14.43 2.09
CA GLY A 438 11.33 -15.81 1.65
C GLY A 438 12.63 -16.39 2.21
N LEU A 439 13.71 -15.60 2.18
CA LEU A 439 15.00 -15.99 2.73
C LEU A 439 14.99 -16.04 4.27
N GLY A 440 14.33 -15.09 4.94
CA GLY A 440 14.13 -15.13 6.39
C GLY A 440 13.37 -16.38 6.83
N LEU A 441 12.30 -16.75 6.11
CA LEU A 441 11.56 -18.00 6.33
C LEU A 441 12.44 -19.24 6.14
N LEU A 442 13.28 -19.26 5.10
CA LEU A 442 14.23 -20.36 4.87
C LEU A 442 15.19 -20.50 6.07
N GLN A 443 15.73 -19.39 6.57
CA GLN A 443 16.61 -19.38 7.73
C GLN A 443 15.90 -19.89 9.00
N ILE A 444 14.66 -19.46 9.23
CA ILE A 444 13.81 -19.96 10.33
C ILE A 444 13.64 -21.47 10.21
N ILE A 445 13.29 -21.98 9.02
CA ILE A 445 13.13 -23.41 8.77
C ILE A 445 14.41 -24.17 9.10
N VAL A 446 15.57 -23.69 8.65
CA VAL A 446 16.87 -24.31 8.93
C VAL A 446 17.12 -24.40 10.44
N TYR A 447 16.89 -23.32 11.18
CA TYR A 447 17.08 -23.30 12.64
C TYR A 447 16.09 -24.23 13.36
N ILE A 448 14.81 -24.26 12.97
CA ILE A 448 13.82 -25.18 13.55
C ILE A 448 14.20 -26.64 13.31
N LEU A 449 14.67 -26.97 12.10
CA LEU A 449 15.10 -28.33 11.78
C LEU A 449 16.32 -28.76 12.60
N ARG A 450 17.25 -27.82 12.85
CA ARG A 450 18.49 -28.01 13.62
C ARG A 450 18.32 -27.92 15.13
N ALA A 451 17.21 -27.39 15.63
CA ALA A 451 16.90 -27.32 17.05
C ALA A 451 16.82 -28.71 17.75
N ARG A 452 16.92 -29.83 17.01
CA ARG A 452 17.10 -31.18 17.59
C ARG A 452 18.27 -31.28 18.57
N ALA A 453 19.37 -30.58 18.31
CA ALA A 453 20.55 -30.59 19.18
C ALA A 453 20.27 -30.03 20.59
N PHE A 454 19.19 -29.23 20.75
CA PHE A 454 18.80 -28.65 22.04
C PHE A 454 18.02 -29.60 22.93
N ARG A 455 17.44 -30.66 22.36
CA ARG A 455 16.54 -31.52 23.11
C ARG A 455 17.35 -32.31 24.12
N ALA A 456 16.87 -32.33 25.36
CA ALA A 456 17.33 -33.32 26.31
C ALA A 456 17.21 -34.70 25.65
N LYS A 457 18.31 -35.46 25.65
CA LYS A 457 18.18 -36.90 25.48
C LYS A 457 17.25 -37.37 26.61
N PRO A 458 16.24 -38.22 26.34
CA PRO A 458 15.59 -38.91 27.44
C PRO A 458 16.71 -39.55 28.27
N GLU A 459 16.70 -39.33 29.58
CA GLU A 459 17.58 -40.04 30.50
C GLU A 459 17.35 -41.54 30.25
N GLU A 460 18.42 -42.26 29.89
CA GLU A 460 18.42 -43.72 29.75
C GLU A 460 18.35 -44.39 31.13
#